data_AF-A0A5E4NKR0-F1
#
_entry.id   AF-A0A5E4NKR0-F1
#
_cell.length_a   1.000
_cell.length_b   1.000
_cell.length_c   1.000
_cell.angle_alpha   90.00
_cell.angle_beta   90.00
_cell.angle_gamma   90.00
#
_symmetry.space_group_name_H-M   'P 1'
#
loop_
_entity.id
_entity.type
_entity.pdbx_description
1 polymer ?
#
loop_
_entity_poly.entity_id
_entity_poly.type
_entity_poly.pdbx_seq_one_letter_code
_entity_poly.pdbx_strand_id
1 'polypeptide(L)'
;MTEPLQNTMDRENQVLQNESVTIVEDTIAILDIKEEDDKPLSTTKAVIILAAIFLTSSLVLGNLYYNFPKFKDDEKKYIKIPFSIEDAENLGKVLDHYKNTHYVRVLLAISFCSIFLHTFALPGSFTLAILSGYLYPFPLALGTMCFCSAMGSTFCYLLSLTIGRKLAYAYFPDKIRSYASLVKKHEDNVLFVIMFWRIIPFFPSWLINICAPLVNVPLLPFWVGTFIGVAVPSGLSIQAGKTLKDLSSSTTLWSWSSVLFLVTFATLSLLPIIYKAKLRDKFD
;
A
#
# COMPACT_ATOMS: atom_id res chain seq x y z
N MET A 1 -28.00 49.62 -26.26
CA MET A 1 -29.03 49.06 -25.34
C MET A 1 -28.44 47.87 -24.54
N THR A 2 -27.22 48.01 -24.00
CA THR A 2 -26.44 46.90 -23.41
C THR A 2 -25.93 47.18 -22.00
N GLU A 3 -26.01 48.43 -21.50
CA GLU A 3 -25.61 48.79 -20.13
C GLU A 3 -26.41 48.15 -18.98
N PRO A 4 -27.74 47.90 -19.07
CA PRO A 4 -28.48 47.38 -17.91
C PRO A 4 -28.21 45.90 -17.64
N LEU A 5 -27.86 45.11 -18.65
CA LEU A 5 -27.55 43.67 -18.50
C LEU A 5 -26.19 43.44 -17.85
N GLN A 6 -25.16 44.21 -18.23
CA GLN A 6 -23.81 44.09 -17.67
C GLN A 6 -23.80 44.41 -16.17
N ASN A 7 -24.48 45.50 -15.77
CA ASN A 7 -24.58 45.91 -14.36
C ASN A 7 -25.35 44.90 -13.50
N THR A 8 -26.27 44.14 -14.11
CA THR A 8 -27.01 43.08 -13.41
C THR A 8 -26.14 41.83 -13.20
N MET A 9 -25.37 41.42 -14.22
CA MET A 9 -24.41 40.32 -14.11
C MET A 9 -23.29 40.60 -13.10
N ASP A 10 -22.78 41.83 -13.07
CA ASP A 10 -21.71 42.21 -12.12
C ASP A 10 -22.21 42.19 -10.67
N ARG A 11 -23.49 42.56 -10.44
CA ARG A 11 -24.14 42.45 -9.13
C ARG A 11 -24.36 41.01 -8.69
N GLU A 12 -24.83 40.14 -9.58
CA GLU A 12 -25.01 38.71 -9.26
C GLU A 12 -23.68 38.04 -8.93
N ASN A 13 -22.61 38.35 -9.67
CA ASN A 13 -21.27 37.84 -9.37
C ASN A 13 -20.74 38.34 -8.03
N GLN A 14 -20.96 39.61 -7.67
CA GLN A 14 -20.60 40.13 -6.35
C GLN A 14 -21.37 39.45 -5.21
N VAL A 15 -22.66 39.17 -5.41
CA VAL A 15 -23.48 38.46 -4.41
C VAL A 15 -22.98 37.04 -4.23
N LEU A 16 -22.74 36.29 -5.32
CA LEU A 16 -22.22 34.94 -5.28
C LEU A 16 -20.82 34.88 -4.63
N GLN A 17 -19.97 35.88 -4.90
CA GLN A 17 -18.64 35.97 -4.33
C GLN A 17 -18.68 36.31 -2.83
N ASN A 18 -19.58 37.19 -2.41
CA ASN A 18 -19.78 37.49 -0.99
C ASN A 18 -20.37 36.30 -0.24
N GLU A 19 -21.34 35.59 -0.82
CA GLU A 19 -21.97 34.43 -0.21
C GLU A 19 -20.98 33.26 -0.07
N SER A 20 -20.13 33.04 -1.07
CA SER A 20 -19.05 32.04 -0.98
C SER A 20 -17.94 32.43 0.00
N VAL A 21 -17.63 33.72 0.17
CA VAL A 21 -16.72 34.20 1.24
C VAL A 21 -17.33 33.96 2.62
N THR A 22 -18.61 34.30 2.82
CA THR A 22 -19.32 34.07 4.09
C THR A 22 -19.39 32.59 4.44
N ILE A 23 -19.70 31.71 3.48
CA ILE A 23 -19.73 30.26 3.73
C ILE A 23 -18.34 29.74 4.11
N VAL A 24 -17.27 30.27 3.50
CA VAL A 24 -15.89 29.90 3.84
C VAL A 24 -15.53 30.40 5.24
N GLU A 25 -15.90 31.63 5.61
CA GLU A 25 -15.69 32.19 6.95
C GLU A 25 -16.48 31.44 8.02
N ASP A 26 -17.75 31.11 7.77
CA ASP A 26 -18.56 30.28 8.66
C ASP A 26 -18.00 28.86 8.77
N THR A 27 -17.50 28.28 7.68
CA THR A 27 -16.86 26.95 7.73
C THR A 27 -15.55 27.00 8.52
N ILE A 28 -14.75 28.06 8.38
CA ILE A 28 -13.53 28.28 9.16
C ILE A 28 -13.88 28.49 10.63
N ALA A 29 -14.90 29.29 10.95
CA ALA A 29 -15.37 29.50 12.30
C ALA A 29 -15.91 28.19 12.92
N ILE A 30 -16.64 27.36 12.17
CA ILE A 30 -17.10 26.04 12.63
C ILE A 30 -15.91 25.08 12.85
N LEU A 31 -14.85 25.17 12.05
CA LEU A 31 -13.63 24.39 12.23
C LEU A 31 -12.83 24.88 13.45
N ASP A 32 -12.75 26.19 13.68
CA ASP A 32 -12.08 26.81 14.84
C ASP A 32 -12.87 26.52 16.14
N ILE A 33 -14.21 26.59 16.12
CA ILE A 33 -15.07 26.21 17.25
C ILE A 33 -14.92 24.71 17.58
N LYS A 34 -14.61 23.87 16.59
CA LYS A 34 -14.33 22.44 16.82
C LYS A 34 -12.92 22.18 17.34
N GLU A 35 -11.98 23.11 17.14
CA GLU A 35 -10.64 23.04 17.74
C GLU A 35 -10.64 23.43 19.24
N GLU A 36 -11.63 24.20 19.72
CA GLU A 36 -11.63 24.78 21.07
C GLU A 36 -12.11 23.82 22.20
N ASP A 37 -12.89 22.77 21.90
CA ASP A 37 -13.45 21.84 22.92
C ASP A 37 -12.57 20.59 23.18
N ASP A 38 -11.49 20.39 22.43
CA ASP A 38 -10.70 19.15 22.49
C ASP A 38 -9.37 19.39 23.24
N LYS A 39 -9.44 19.48 24.58
CA LYS A 39 -8.25 19.57 25.46
C LYS A 39 -7.17 18.62 24.94
N PRO A 40 -5.96 19.11 24.62
CA PRO A 40 -4.99 18.33 23.86
C PRO A 40 -4.65 17.04 24.60
N LEU A 41 -4.79 15.92 23.90
CA LEU A 41 -4.37 14.63 24.40
C LEU A 41 -2.85 14.72 24.66
N SER A 42 -2.48 14.73 25.93
CA SER A 42 -1.06 14.71 26.35
C SER A 42 -0.32 13.62 25.57
N THR A 43 0.88 13.94 25.04
CA THR A 43 1.71 13.02 24.25
C THR A 43 1.83 11.65 24.91
N THR A 44 1.95 11.61 26.24
CA THR A 44 1.95 10.38 27.04
C THR A 44 0.69 9.55 26.85
N LYS A 45 -0.50 10.17 26.90
CA LYS A 45 -1.77 9.47 26.66
C LYS A 45 -1.86 8.95 25.23
N ALA A 46 -1.36 9.70 24.25
CA ALA A 46 -1.35 9.28 22.85
C ALA A 46 -0.46 8.04 22.63
N VAL A 47 0.71 8.02 23.26
CA VAL A 47 1.62 6.86 23.26
C VAL A 47 0.97 5.65 23.95
N ILE A 48 0.28 5.85 25.09
CA ILE A 48 -0.44 4.77 25.78
C ILE A 48 -1.55 4.18 24.90
N ILE A 49 -2.34 5.02 24.21
CA ILE A 49 -3.39 4.56 23.30
C ILE A 49 -2.77 3.77 22.13
N LEU A 50 -1.70 4.27 21.52
CA LEU A 50 -1.00 3.56 20.45
C LEU A 50 -0.49 2.19 20.91
N ALA A 51 0.13 2.15 22.09
CA ALA A 51 0.62 0.91 22.70
C ALA A 51 -0.54 -0.06 22.99
N ALA A 52 -1.66 0.42 23.51
CA ALA A 52 -2.84 -0.40 23.76
C ALA A 52 -3.43 -0.99 22.47
N ILE A 53 -3.52 -0.19 21.39
CA ILE A 53 -3.97 -0.66 20.07
C ILE A 53 -3.00 -1.71 19.54
N PHE A 54 -1.70 -1.45 19.57
CA PHE A 54 -0.67 -2.39 19.14
C PHE A 54 -0.73 -3.72 19.89
N LEU A 55 -0.83 -3.68 21.22
CA LEU A 55 -0.93 -4.87 22.06
C LEU A 55 -2.21 -5.65 21.76
N THR A 56 -3.34 -4.95 21.62
CA THR A 56 -4.62 -5.59 21.28
C THR A 56 -4.58 -6.26 19.92
N SER A 57 -4.05 -5.58 18.89
CA SER A 57 -3.86 -6.18 17.57
C SER A 57 -2.90 -7.37 17.59
N SER A 58 -1.83 -7.29 18.40
CA SER A 58 -0.88 -8.40 18.59
C SER A 58 -1.52 -9.60 19.27
N LEU A 59 -2.42 -9.38 20.24
CA LEU A 59 -3.20 -10.45 20.89
C LEU A 59 -4.14 -11.14 19.91
N VAL A 60 -4.81 -10.39 19.01
CA VAL A 60 -5.63 -10.98 17.94
C VAL A 60 -4.78 -11.88 17.05
N LEU A 61 -3.58 -11.42 16.67
CA LEU A 61 -2.66 -12.21 15.85
C LEU A 61 -2.15 -13.46 16.58
N GLY A 62 -1.82 -13.34 17.87
CA GLY A 62 -1.43 -14.46 18.72
C GLY A 62 -2.56 -15.48 18.92
N ASN A 63 -3.81 -15.02 19.04
CA ASN A 63 -4.98 -15.88 19.11
C ASN A 63 -5.19 -16.65 17.81
N LEU A 64 -5.00 -16.00 16.66
CA LEU A 64 -5.07 -16.64 15.35
C LEU A 64 -4.00 -17.71 15.16
N TYR A 65 -2.78 -17.45 15.66
CA TYR A 65 -1.69 -18.43 15.71
C TYR A 65 -2.01 -19.62 16.61
N TYR A 66 -2.59 -19.39 17.79
CA TYR A 66 -2.93 -20.48 18.72
C TYR A 66 -4.11 -21.34 18.24
N ASN A 67 -5.06 -20.75 17.52
CA ASN A 67 -6.18 -21.46 16.91
C ASN A 67 -5.83 -22.15 15.59
N PHE A 68 -4.60 -21.97 15.09
CA PHE A 68 -4.12 -22.65 13.90
C PHE A 68 -3.96 -24.16 14.19
N PRO A 69 -4.19 -25.04 13.19
CA PRO A 69 -3.91 -26.47 13.32
C PRO A 69 -2.53 -26.74 13.93
N LYS A 70 -2.43 -27.78 14.76
CA LYS A 70 -1.16 -28.17 15.37
C LYS A 70 -0.17 -28.56 14.28
N PHE A 71 0.84 -27.74 14.10
CA PHE A 71 1.98 -28.02 13.24
C PHE A 71 2.87 -29.12 13.83
N LYS A 72 3.53 -29.89 12.97
CA LYS A 72 4.58 -30.81 13.40
C LYS A 72 5.78 -30.04 13.95
N ASP A 73 6.55 -30.65 14.85
CA ASP A 73 7.65 -29.95 15.54
C ASP A 73 8.75 -29.46 14.58
N ASP A 74 8.96 -30.17 13.47
CA ASP A 74 9.90 -29.80 12.40
C ASP A 74 9.39 -28.66 11.50
N GLU A 75 8.07 -28.45 11.43
CA GLU A 75 7.42 -27.39 10.65
C GLU A 75 7.33 -26.06 11.41
N LYS A 76 7.27 -26.10 12.75
CA LYS A 76 7.12 -24.90 13.61
C LYS A 76 8.17 -23.82 13.34
N LYS A 77 9.39 -24.21 12.97
CA LYS A 77 10.49 -23.27 12.67
C LYS A 77 10.24 -22.40 11.44
N TYR A 78 9.33 -22.81 10.56
CA TYR A 78 8.97 -22.07 9.34
C TYR A 78 7.72 -21.21 9.52
N ILE A 79 6.94 -21.38 10.60
CA ILE A 79 5.74 -20.58 10.90
C ILE A 79 6.13 -19.26 11.57
N LYS A 80 6.64 -18.34 10.74
CA LYS A 80 6.98 -16.97 11.13
C LYS A 80 6.56 -16.01 10.02
N ILE A 81 6.45 -14.71 10.32
CA ILE A 81 6.24 -13.70 9.28
C ILE A 81 7.45 -13.74 8.34
N PRO A 82 7.26 -13.95 7.02
CA PRO A 82 8.38 -14.10 6.11
C PRO A 82 9.00 -12.72 5.85
N PHE A 83 10.28 -12.54 6.13
CA PHE A 83 10.99 -11.29 5.79
C PHE A 83 11.93 -11.47 4.59
N SER A 84 12.15 -12.70 4.15
CA SER A 84 12.91 -13.06 2.95
C SER A 84 12.07 -13.90 1.98
N ILE A 85 12.54 -14.04 0.74
CA ILE A 85 11.93 -14.93 -0.26
C ILE A 85 12.06 -16.40 0.19
N GLU A 86 13.18 -16.77 0.80
CA GLU A 86 13.39 -18.11 1.37
C GLU A 86 12.41 -18.41 2.50
N ASP A 87 12.15 -17.43 3.38
CA ASP A 87 11.12 -17.58 4.42
C ASP A 87 9.74 -17.77 3.79
N ALA A 88 9.43 -17.02 2.73
CA ALA A 88 8.16 -17.13 2.01
C ALA A 88 8.02 -18.49 1.31
N GLU A 89 9.10 -19.04 0.74
CA GLU A 89 9.12 -20.37 0.14
C GLU A 89 8.86 -21.47 1.19
N ASN A 90 9.63 -21.45 2.28
CA ASN A 90 9.53 -22.46 3.34
C ASN A 90 8.16 -22.40 4.02
N LEU A 91 7.68 -21.21 4.35
CA LEU A 91 6.34 -21.01 4.90
C LEU A 91 5.27 -21.42 3.88
N GLY A 92 5.46 -21.11 2.60
CA GLY A 92 4.59 -21.51 1.50
C GLY A 92 4.42 -23.03 1.41
N LYS A 93 5.53 -23.78 1.45
CA LYS A 93 5.53 -25.25 1.46
C LYS A 93 4.71 -25.82 2.62
N VAL A 94 4.92 -25.28 3.83
CA VAL A 94 4.16 -25.73 5.01
C VAL A 94 2.69 -25.38 4.85
N LEU A 95 2.35 -24.13 4.56
CA LEU A 95 0.96 -23.69 4.47
C LEU A 95 0.18 -24.31 3.32
N ASP A 96 0.82 -24.69 2.21
CA ASP A 96 0.16 -25.37 1.09
C ASP A 96 -0.34 -26.77 1.51
N HIS A 97 0.37 -27.45 2.41
CA HIS A 97 -0.09 -28.71 3.01
C HIS A 97 -1.38 -28.53 3.83
N TYR A 98 -1.46 -27.49 4.67
CA TYR A 98 -2.61 -27.21 5.53
C TYR A 98 -3.76 -26.52 4.82
N LYS A 99 -3.50 -25.83 3.72
CA LYS A 99 -4.49 -25.08 2.94
C LYS A 99 -5.63 -25.98 2.44
N ASN A 100 -5.36 -27.24 2.10
CA ASN A 100 -6.39 -28.18 1.61
C ASN A 100 -7.50 -28.43 2.64
N THR A 101 -7.17 -28.42 3.92
CA THR A 101 -8.14 -28.63 5.02
C THR A 101 -8.60 -27.31 5.64
N HIS A 102 -7.80 -26.26 5.56
CA HIS A 102 -8.01 -25.00 6.28
C HIS A 102 -7.87 -23.74 5.41
N TYR A 103 -8.37 -23.80 4.18
CA TYR A 103 -8.26 -22.77 3.16
C TYR A 103 -8.55 -21.34 3.66
N VAL A 104 -9.69 -21.15 4.33
CA VAL A 104 -10.14 -19.84 4.82
C VAL A 104 -9.31 -19.36 6.01
N ARG A 105 -8.86 -20.25 6.88
CA ARG A 105 -8.06 -19.87 8.07
C ARG A 105 -6.69 -19.37 7.66
N VAL A 106 -6.04 -20.02 6.69
CA VAL A 106 -4.77 -19.57 6.12
C VAL A 106 -4.94 -18.19 5.47
N LEU A 107 -6.04 -17.97 4.74
CA LEU A 107 -6.33 -16.69 4.08
C LEU A 107 -6.52 -15.59 5.11
N LEU A 108 -7.31 -15.83 6.15
CA LEU A 108 -7.52 -14.88 7.24
C LEU A 108 -6.21 -14.57 7.98
N ALA A 109 -5.35 -15.56 8.21
CA ALA A 109 -4.03 -15.34 8.82
C ALA A 109 -3.16 -14.40 7.99
N ILE A 110 -3.07 -14.63 6.68
CA ILE A 110 -2.33 -13.74 5.78
C ILE A 110 -2.96 -12.34 5.75
N SER A 111 -4.30 -12.25 5.73
CA SER A 111 -5.02 -10.98 5.75
C SER A 111 -4.77 -10.18 7.03
N PHE A 112 -4.93 -10.79 8.20
CA PHE A 112 -4.70 -10.13 9.49
C PHE A 112 -3.23 -9.75 9.68
N CYS A 113 -2.28 -10.61 9.32
CA CYS A 113 -0.86 -10.26 9.29
C CYS A 113 -0.62 -9.05 8.38
N SER A 114 -1.18 -9.04 7.17
CA SER A 114 -1.00 -7.94 6.21
C SER A 114 -1.58 -6.63 6.74
N ILE A 115 -2.81 -6.64 7.25
CA ILE A 115 -3.45 -5.47 7.86
C ILE A 115 -2.62 -4.95 9.03
N PHE A 116 -2.11 -5.84 9.90
CA PHE A 116 -1.24 -5.48 11.02
C PHE A 116 0.02 -4.75 10.54
N LEU A 117 0.74 -5.32 9.57
CA LEU A 117 1.96 -4.69 9.03
C LEU A 117 1.67 -3.32 8.41
N HIS A 118 0.59 -3.19 7.62
CA HIS A 118 0.20 -1.91 7.03
C HIS A 118 -0.25 -0.87 8.07
N THR A 119 -0.94 -1.29 9.12
CA THR A 119 -1.43 -0.42 10.21
C THR A 119 -0.27 0.25 10.96
N PHE A 120 0.76 -0.54 11.27
CA PHE A 120 1.91 -0.08 12.05
C PHE A 120 3.13 0.31 11.20
N ALA A 121 2.95 0.45 9.89
CA ALA A 121 4.03 0.81 8.95
C ALA A 121 5.26 -0.11 9.02
N LEU A 122 5.04 -1.41 9.30
CA LEU A 122 6.10 -2.39 9.45
C LEU A 122 6.48 -3.01 8.09
N PRO A 123 7.77 -3.36 7.87
CA PRO A 123 8.21 -4.08 6.68
C PRO A 123 7.65 -5.52 6.66
N GLY A 124 7.57 -6.15 5.48
CA GLY A 124 7.17 -7.55 5.31
C GLY A 124 5.85 -7.79 4.56
N SER A 125 5.10 -6.74 4.19
CA SER A 125 3.87 -6.92 3.38
C SER A 125 4.15 -7.42 1.97
N PHE A 126 5.32 -7.07 1.41
CA PHE A 126 5.79 -7.56 0.10
C PHE A 126 5.92 -9.09 0.05
N THR A 127 6.59 -9.68 1.04
CA THR A 127 6.77 -11.14 1.16
C THR A 127 5.46 -11.86 1.47
N LEU A 128 4.52 -11.23 2.19
CA LEU A 128 3.16 -11.76 2.33
C LEU A 128 2.39 -11.77 1.00
N ALA A 129 2.59 -10.79 0.12
CA ALA A 129 2.01 -10.81 -1.22
C ALA A 129 2.60 -11.94 -2.09
N ILE A 130 3.90 -12.20 -1.99
CA ILE A 130 4.55 -13.38 -2.61
C ILE A 130 3.94 -14.67 -2.06
N LEU A 131 3.85 -14.82 -0.74
CA LEU A 131 3.26 -15.97 -0.09
C LEU A 131 1.80 -16.19 -0.53
N SER A 132 1.02 -15.11 -0.64
CA SER A 132 -0.35 -15.15 -1.13
C SER A 132 -0.41 -15.68 -2.57
N GLY A 133 0.52 -15.29 -3.45
CA GLY A 133 0.63 -15.83 -4.81
C GLY A 133 1.09 -17.29 -4.87
N TYR A 134 1.93 -17.72 -3.94
CA TYR A 134 2.31 -19.13 -3.79
C TYR A 134 1.09 -19.99 -3.41
N LEU A 135 0.21 -19.47 -2.56
CA LEU A 135 -0.89 -20.23 -1.99
C LEU A 135 -2.19 -20.12 -2.79
N TYR A 136 -2.54 -18.97 -3.36
CA TYR A 136 -3.87 -18.69 -3.88
C TYR A 136 -3.90 -18.35 -5.38
N PRO A 137 -5.04 -18.57 -6.07
CA PRO A 137 -5.24 -18.09 -7.43
C PRO A 137 -5.07 -16.56 -7.51
N PHE A 138 -4.54 -16.08 -8.63
CA PHE A 138 -4.17 -14.66 -8.81
C PHE A 138 -5.29 -13.67 -8.48
N PRO A 139 -6.55 -13.81 -8.97
CA PRO A 139 -7.59 -12.84 -8.68
C PRO A 139 -7.92 -12.75 -7.19
N LEU A 140 -7.93 -13.90 -6.50
CA LEU A 140 -8.20 -13.96 -5.08
C LEU A 140 -7.05 -13.36 -4.27
N ALA A 141 -5.81 -13.72 -4.60
CA ALA A 141 -4.61 -13.18 -3.96
C ALA A 141 -4.55 -11.66 -4.14
N LEU A 142 -4.76 -11.16 -5.35
CA LEU A 142 -4.69 -9.74 -5.68
C LEU A 142 -5.79 -8.95 -4.96
N GLY A 143 -7.04 -9.38 -5.07
CA GLY A 143 -8.15 -8.73 -4.40
C GLY A 143 -7.97 -8.68 -2.88
N THR A 144 -7.52 -9.78 -2.28
CA THR A 144 -7.25 -9.86 -0.84
C THR A 144 -6.13 -8.91 -0.42
N MET A 145 -5.00 -8.90 -1.14
CA MET A 145 -3.87 -8.04 -0.79
C MET A 145 -4.17 -6.55 -1.00
N CYS A 146 -4.88 -6.18 -2.08
CA CYS A 146 -5.33 -4.81 -2.29
C CYS A 146 -6.27 -4.35 -1.16
N PHE A 147 -7.23 -5.20 -0.77
CA PHE A 147 -8.13 -4.92 0.33
C PHE A 147 -7.40 -4.76 1.67
N CYS A 148 -6.52 -5.69 2.01
CA CYS A 148 -5.75 -5.66 3.25
C CYS A 148 -4.83 -4.43 3.32
N SER A 149 -4.19 -4.08 2.20
CA SER A 149 -3.36 -2.88 2.09
C SER A 149 -4.18 -1.60 2.26
N ALA A 150 -5.34 -1.48 1.63
CA ALA A 150 -6.22 -0.32 1.77
C ALA A 150 -6.75 -0.19 3.21
N MET A 151 -7.24 -1.28 3.80
CA MET A 151 -7.75 -1.30 5.18
C MET A 151 -6.67 -0.98 6.21
N GLY A 152 -5.51 -1.66 6.15
CA GLY A 152 -4.40 -1.40 7.08
C GLY A 152 -3.83 0.02 6.90
N SER A 153 -3.74 0.51 5.67
CA SER A 153 -3.32 1.89 5.41
C SER A 153 -4.32 2.91 5.95
N THR A 154 -5.62 2.61 5.93
CA THR A 154 -6.64 3.43 6.57
C THR A 154 -6.49 3.44 8.09
N PHE A 155 -6.18 2.32 8.73
CA PHE A 155 -5.89 2.34 10.18
C PHE A 155 -4.64 3.16 10.50
N CYS A 156 -3.58 3.05 9.70
CA CYS A 156 -2.40 3.91 9.82
C CYS A 156 -2.74 5.40 9.64
N TYR A 157 -3.57 5.73 8.65
CA TYR A 157 -4.13 7.07 8.42
C TYR A 157 -4.88 7.58 9.67
N LEU A 158 -5.74 6.76 10.27
CA LEU A 158 -6.53 7.14 11.44
C LEU A 158 -5.65 7.32 12.69
N LEU A 159 -4.64 6.47 12.86
CA LEU A 159 -3.63 6.64 13.91
C LEU A 159 -2.85 7.95 13.72
N SER A 160 -2.45 8.27 12.49
CA SER A 160 -1.79 9.54 12.18
C SER A 160 -2.73 10.73 12.42
N LEU A 161 -4.00 10.64 12.03
CA LEU A 161 -4.99 11.70 12.23
C LEU A 161 -5.23 12.00 13.72
N THR A 162 -5.32 10.96 14.55
CA THR A 162 -5.66 11.08 15.97
C THR A 162 -4.45 11.41 16.85
N ILE A 163 -3.29 10.81 16.56
CA ILE A 163 -2.09 10.89 17.39
C ILE A 163 -1.01 11.74 16.73
N GLY A 164 -0.72 11.49 15.45
CA GLY A 164 0.37 12.11 14.72
C GLY A 164 0.13 13.58 14.36
N ARG A 165 -1.12 13.97 14.12
CA ARG A 165 -1.47 15.30 13.60
C ARG A 165 -1.07 16.43 14.52
N LYS A 166 -1.43 16.35 15.81
CA LYS A 166 -1.10 17.39 16.80
C LYS A 166 0.42 17.58 16.90
N LEU A 167 1.19 16.48 16.92
CA LEU A 167 2.65 16.51 16.95
C LEU A 167 3.24 17.14 15.69
N ALA A 168 2.77 16.72 14.51
CA ALA A 168 3.26 17.24 13.24
C ALA A 168 3.01 18.75 13.08
N TYR A 169 1.82 19.23 13.47
CA TYR A 169 1.48 20.66 13.45
C TYR A 169 2.27 21.48 14.49
N ALA A 170 2.71 20.89 15.59
CA ALA A 170 3.58 21.56 16.56
C ALA A 170 4.98 21.84 16.01
N TYR A 171 5.53 20.93 15.19
CA TYR A 171 6.88 21.07 14.63
C TYR A 171 6.92 21.74 13.24
N PHE A 172 5.89 21.54 12.41
CA PHE A 172 5.90 21.96 10.99
C PHE A 172 4.58 22.61 10.52
N PRO A 173 4.01 23.59 11.26
CA PRO A 173 2.69 24.14 10.94
C PRO A 173 2.62 24.76 9.54
N ASP A 174 3.58 25.62 9.18
CA ASP A 174 3.54 26.37 7.91
C ASP A 174 3.65 25.47 6.68
N LYS A 175 4.55 24.47 6.75
CA LYS A 175 4.70 23.48 5.67
C LYS A 175 3.42 22.67 5.48
N ILE A 176 2.83 22.20 6.58
CA ILE A 176 1.59 21.41 6.50
C ILE A 176 0.45 22.26 5.93
N ARG A 177 0.29 23.52 6.37
CA ARG A 177 -0.73 24.43 5.82
C ARG A 177 -0.50 24.71 4.33
N SER A 178 0.75 24.92 3.91
CA SER A 178 1.10 25.14 2.50
C SER A 178 0.83 23.91 1.62
N TYR A 179 1.10 22.69 2.11
CA TYR A 179 0.80 21.49 1.34
C TYR A 179 -0.70 21.17 1.33
N ALA A 180 -1.40 21.43 2.44
CA ALA A 180 -2.85 21.29 2.52
C ALA A 180 -3.57 22.22 1.53
N SER A 181 -3.12 23.47 1.37
CA SER A 181 -3.70 24.39 0.38
C SER A 181 -3.45 23.95 -1.05
N LEU A 182 -2.28 23.35 -1.34
CA LEU A 182 -1.98 22.76 -2.65
C LEU A 182 -2.88 21.56 -2.95
N VAL A 183 -3.08 20.67 -1.98
CA VAL A 183 -4.01 19.53 -2.10
C VAL A 183 -5.43 20.03 -2.34
N LYS A 184 -5.90 21.04 -1.58
CA LYS A 184 -7.23 21.65 -1.76
C LYS A 184 -7.41 22.24 -3.16
N LYS A 185 -6.39 22.89 -3.71
CA LYS A 185 -6.43 23.44 -5.08
C LYS A 185 -6.56 22.36 -6.16
N HIS A 186 -6.15 21.13 -5.88
CA HIS A 186 -6.17 20.00 -6.81
C HIS A 186 -7.03 18.84 -6.28
N GLU A 187 -8.07 19.14 -5.51
CA GLU A 187 -8.87 18.13 -4.80
C GLU A 187 -9.51 17.09 -5.73
N ASP A 188 -9.96 17.53 -6.92
CA ASP A 188 -10.54 16.66 -7.96
C ASP A 188 -9.57 15.56 -8.43
N ASN A 189 -8.27 15.78 -8.28
CA ASN A 189 -7.22 14.87 -8.74
C ASN A 189 -6.57 14.06 -7.62
N VAL A 190 -6.98 14.25 -6.37
CA VAL A 190 -6.32 13.63 -5.20
C VAL A 190 -6.34 12.10 -5.29
N LEU A 191 -7.42 11.50 -5.78
CA LEU A 191 -7.49 10.05 -6.00
C LEU A 191 -6.37 9.58 -6.94
N PHE A 192 -6.20 10.24 -8.08
CA PHE A 192 -5.17 9.88 -9.07
C PHE A 192 -3.76 10.13 -8.55
N VAL A 193 -3.56 11.20 -7.78
CA VAL A 193 -2.29 11.49 -7.11
C VAL A 193 -1.92 10.38 -6.13
N ILE A 194 -2.86 9.91 -5.29
CA ILE A 194 -2.63 8.80 -4.36
C ILE A 194 -2.32 7.50 -5.13
N MET A 195 -3.05 7.22 -6.21
CA MET A 195 -2.76 6.05 -7.07
C MET A 195 -1.35 6.10 -7.62
N PHE A 196 -0.97 7.24 -8.21
CA PHE A 196 0.36 7.44 -8.80
C PHE A 196 1.48 7.16 -7.79
N TRP A 197 1.40 7.77 -6.60
CA TRP A 197 2.42 7.57 -5.57
C TRP A 197 2.51 6.14 -5.05
N ARG A 198 1.44 5.35 -5.15
CA ARG A 198 1.43 3.95 -4.72
C ARG A 198 1.88 2.96 -5.79
N ILE A 199 1.82 3.36 -7.05
CA ILE A 199 2.37 2.57 -8.16
C ILE A 199 3.90 2.73 -8.20
N ILE A 200 4.42 3.90 -7.82
CA ILE A 200 5.87 4.14 -7.79
C ILE A 200 6.55 3.24 -6.75
N PRO A 201 7.49 2.38 -7.15
CA PRO A 201 8.09 1.38 -6.25
C PRO A 201 9.02 1.99 -5.19
N PHE A 202 9.56 3.18 -5.44
CA PHE A 202 10.52 3.84 -4.55
C PHE A 202 9.87 4.70 -3.48
N PHE A 203 8.59 5.06 -3.64
CA PHE A 203 7.93 5.94 -2.68
C PHE A 203 7.44 5.14 -1.48
N PRO A 204 7.86 5.47 -0.24
CA PRO A 204 7.48 4.68 0.91
C PRO A 204 5.97 4.77 1.17
N SER A 205 5.26 3.64 1.11
CA SER A 205 3.81 3.58 1.31
C SER A 205 3.39 4.12 2.68
N TRP A 206 4.20 3.90 3.72
CA TRP A 206 3.92 4.40 5.07
C TRP A 206 3.90 5.93 5.14
N LEU A 207 4.70 6.61 4.30
CA LEU A 207 4.77 8.07 4.30
C LEU A 207 3.45 8.66 3.79
N ILE A 208 2.86 8.09 2.74
CA ILE A 208 1.54 8.50 2.24
C ILE A 208 0.50 8.34 3.34
N ASN A 209 0.51 7.21 4.06
CA ASN A 209 -0.45 6.91 5.12
C ASN A 209 -0.39 7.92 6.27
N ILE A 210 0.82 8.35 6.65
CA ILE A 210 1.03 9.32 7.73
C ILE A 210 0.72 10.75 7.27
N CYS A 211 1.14 11.14 6.06
CA CYS A 211 1.03 12.52 5.58
C CYS A 211 -0.35 12.88 5.03
N ALA A 212 -1.07 11.95 4.40
CA ALA A 212 -2.40 12.19 3.84
C ALA A 212 -3.38 12.91 4.80
N PRO A 213 -3.56 12.49 6.08
CA PRO A 213 -4.45 13.17 7.00
C PRO A 213 -3.93 14.55 7.43
N LEU A 214 -2.61 14.79 7.39
CA LEU A 214 -2.01 16.07 7.76
C LEU A 214 -2.36 17.15 6.73
N VAL A 215 -2.42 16.77 5.46
CA VAL A 215 -2.75 17.68 4.35
C VAL A 215 -4.22 17.61 3.92
N ASN A 216 -5.09 17.08 4.78
CA ASN A 216 -6.55 17.00 4.58
C ASN A 216 -7.00 16.20 3.35
N VAL A 217 -6.28 15.15 2.96
CA VAL A 217 -6.78 14.22 1.93
C VAL A 217 -8.04 13.50 2.47
N PRO A 218 -9.18 13.49 1.75
CA PRO A 218 -10.37 12.79 2.22
C PRO A 218 -10.18 11.27 2.25
N LEU A 219 -10.83 10.60 3.20
CA LEU A 219 -10.60 9.17 3.48
C LEU A 219 -10.99 8.25 2.31
N LEU A 220 -12.09 8.56 1.61
CA LEU A 220 -12.58 7.72 0.51
C LEU A 220 -11.64 7.75 -0.73
N PRO A 221 -11.23 8.91 -1.27
CA PRO A 221 -10.18 9.01 -2.28
C PRO A 221 -8.88 8.32 -1.86
N PHE A 222 -8.48 8.45 -0.58
CA PHE A 222 -7.32 7.74 -0.05
C PHE A 222 -7.51 6.21 -0.11
N TRP A 223 -8.64 5.68 0.37
CA TRP A 223 -8.89 4.24 0.40
C TRP A 223 -8.96 3.65 -1.02
N VAL A 224 -9.74 4.27 -1.92
CA VAL A 224 -9.88 3.82 -3.32
C VAL A 224 -8.57 3.94 -4.07
N GLY A 225 -7.89 5.08 -3.95
CA GLY A 225 -6.58 5.29 -4.57
C GLY A 225 -5.53 4.31 -4.04
N THR A 226 -5.65 3.90 -2.77
CA THR A 226 -4.82 2.84 -2.18
C THR A 226 -5.12 1.48 -2.77
N PHE A 227 -6.39 1.09 -2.77
CA PHE A 227 -6.83 -0.21 -3.28
C PHE A 227 -6.39 -0.43 -4.73
N ILE A 228 -6.54 0.58 -5.59
CA ILE A 228 -6.17 0.50 -7.00
C ILE A 228 -4.65 0.66 -7.17
N GLY A 229 -4.03 1.65 -6.52
CA GLY A 229 -2.61 1.96 -6.72
C GLY A 229 -1.66 0.82 -6.31
N VAL A 230 -2.00 0.06 -5.26
CA VAL A 230 -1.18 -1.08 -4.82
C VAL A 230 -1.38 -2.34 -5.65
N ALA A 231 -2.36 -2.37 -6.57
CA ALA A 231 -2.62 -3.55 -7.38
C ALA A 231 -1.43 -3.90 -8.29
N VAL A 232 -0.73 -2.89 -8.81
CA VAL A 232 0.46 -3.08 -9.66
C VAL A 232 1.61 -3.75 -8.88
N PRO A 233 2.13 -3.18 -7.78
CA PRO A 233 3.21 -3.82 -7.03
C PRO A 233 2.77 -5.14 -6.37
N SER A 234 1.51 -5.26 -5.91
CA SER A 234 0.98 -6.51 -5.37
C SER A 234 0.91 -7.59 -6.44
N GLY A 235 0.46 -7.25 -7.65
CA GLY A 235 0.39 -8.17 -8.78
C GLY A 235 1.75 -8.73 -9.17
N LEU A 236 2.79 -7.89 -9.20
CA LEU A 236 4.18 -8.34 -9.43
C LEU A 236 4.64 -9.32 -8.36
N SER A 237 4.36 -9.01 -7.09
CA SER A 237 4.74 -9.86 -5.95
C SER A 237 4.02 -11.21 -5.97
N ILE A 238 2.71 -11.19 -6.25
CA ILE A 238 1.88 -12.40 -6.37
C ILE A 238 2.37 -13.26 -7.55
N GLN A 239 2.73 -12.63 -8.67
CA GLN A 239 3.27 -13.35 -9.81
C GLN A 239 4.62 -14.01 -9.48
N ALA A 240 5.49 -13.31 -8.74
CA ALA A 240 6.73 -13.91 -8.24
C ALA A 240 6.46 -15.11 -7.32
N GLY A 241 5.44 -15.02 -6.46
CA GLY A 241 4.99 -16.13 -5.61
C GLY A 241 4.52 -17.37 -6.38
N LYS A 242 3.80 -17.16 -7.48
CA LYS A 242 3.42 -18.26 -8.39
C LYS A 242 4.63 -18.92 -9.01
N THR A 243 5.55 -18.12 -9.56
CA THR A 243 6.80 -18.64 -10.12
C THR A 243 7.60 -19.40 -9.07
N LEU A 244 7.65 -18.91 -7.82
CA LEU A 244 8.29 -19.59 -6.70
C LEU A 244 7.65 -20.95 -6.40
N LYS A 245 6.32 -21.06 -6.48
CA LYS A 245 5.60 -22.34 -6.35
C LYS A 245 5.95 -23.31 -7.48
N ASP A 246 5.96 -22.82 -8.71
CA ASP A 246 6.28 -23.63 -9.89
C ASP A 246 7.71 -24.20 -9.77
N LEU A 247 8.68 -23.35 -9.37
CA LEU A 247 10.07 -23.76 -9.13
C LEU A 247 10.21 -24.75 -7.96
N SER A 248 9.43 -24.57 -6.89
CA SER A 248 9.45 -25.46 -5.71
C SER A 248 8.86 -26.84 -5.99
N SER A 249 7.91 -26.93 -6.92
CA SER A 249 7.23 -28.18 -7.30
C SER A 249 7.90 -28.90 -8.47
N SER A 250 8.68 -28.18 -9.29
CA SER A 250 9.51 -28.77 -10.34
C SER A 250 10.82 -29.34 -9.77
N THR A 251 10.75 -30.51 -9.13
CA THR A 251 11.93 -31.34 -8.84
C THR A 251 12.66 -31.85 -10.09
N THR A 252 12.21 -31.50 -11.30
CA THR A 252 12.88 -31.82 -12.57
C THR A 252 13.62 -30.59 -13.10
N LEU A 253 14.81 -30.34 -12.54
CA LEU A 253 15.61 -29.12 -12.70
C LEU A 253 16.18 -28.83 -14.13
N TRP A 254 15.76 -29.57 -15.17
CA TRP A 254 16.24 -29.33 -16.54
C TRP A 254 15.08 -29.44 -17.54
N SER A 255 14.36 -28.35 -17.76
CA SER A 255 13.48 -28.23 -18.92
C SER A 255 14.32 -27.93 -20.15
N TRP A 256 14.26 -28.81 -21.15
CA TRP A 256 14.99 -28.68 -22.42
C TRP A 256 14.72 -27.34 -23.13
N SER A 257 13.54 -26.75 -22.89
CA SER A 257 13.17 -25.43 -23.39
C SER A 257 14.03 -24.31 -22.79
N SER A 258 14.41 -24.40 -21.51
CA SER A 258 15.25 -23.40 -20.84
C SER A 258 16.68 -23.42 -21.39
N VAL A 259 17.21 -24.62 -21.66
CA VAL A 259 18.50 -24.81 -22.33
C VAL A 259 18.45 -24.22 -23.74
N LEU A 260 17.38 -24.49 -24.50
CA LEU A 260 17.21 -23.96 -25.85
C LEU A 260 17.09 -22.43 -25.87
N PHE A 261 16.39 -21.83 -24.90
CA PHE A 261 16.32 -20.38 -24.74
C PHE A 261 17.71 -19.78 -24.44
N LEU A 262 18.45 -20.36 -23.50
CA LEU A 262 19.81 -19.91 -23.17
C LEU A 262 20.75 -20.01 -24.37
N VAL A 263 20.70 -21.11 -25.13
CA VAL A 263 21.48 -21.29 -26.36
C VAL A 263 21.08 -20.28 -27.43
N THR A 264 19.78 -19.97 -27.55
CA THR A 264 19.29 -18.97 -28.49
C THR A 264 19.84 -17.57 -28.15
N PHE A 265 19.76 -17.16 -26.87
CA PHE A 265 20.30 -15.87 -26.46
C PHE A 265 21.84 -15.81 -26.54
N ALA A 266 22.53 -16.90 -26.21
CA ALA A 266 23.98 -17.00 -26.36
C ALA A 266 24.41 -16.87 -27.84
N THR A 267 23.71 -17.53 -28.76
CA THR A 267 23.99 -17.43 -30.21
C THR A 267 23.61 -16.07 -30.77
N LEU A 268 22.49 -15.49 -30.34
CA LEU A 268 22.10 -14.12 -30.71
C LEU A 268 23.12 -13.08 -30.24
N SER A 269 23.71 -13.27 -29.05
CA SER A 269 24.77 -12.41 -28.53
C SER A 269 26.09 -12.52 -29.30
N LEU A 270 26.33 -13.62 -30.01
CA LEU A 270 27.52 -13.84 -30.86
C LEU A 270 27.34 -13.28 -32.28
N LEU A 271 26.10 -13.02 -32.70
CA LEU A 271 25.75 -12.51 -34.02
C LEU A 271 26.48 -11.20 -34.41
N PRO A 272 26.66 -10.21 -33.50
CA PRO A 272 27.43 -8.99 -33.81
C PRO A 272 28.92 -9.27 -34.04
N ILE A 273 29.48 -10.25 -33.34
CA ILE A 273 30.91 -10.60 -33.41
C ILE A 273 31.20 -11.28 -34.75
N ILE A 274 30.33 -12.21 -35.16
CA ILE A 274 30.45 -12.91 -36.46
C ILE A 274 30.22 -11.94 -37.62
N TYR A 275 29.23 -11.03 -37.50
CA TYR A 275 28.95 -10.03 -38.53
C TYR A 275 30.12 -9.04 -38.70
N LYS A 276 30.71 -8.58 -37.58
CA LYS A 276 31.89 -7.72 -37.60
C LYS A 276 33.12 -8.42 -38.17
N ALA A 277 33.33 -9.71 -37.87
CA ALA A 277 34.43 -10.49 -38.43
C ALA A 277 34.30 -10.65 -39.95
N LYS A 278 33.10 -10.99 -40.46
CA LYS A 278 32.84 -11.12 -41.90
C LYS A 278 32.95 -9.80 -42.68
N LEU A 279 32.65 -8.67 -42.05
CA LEU A 279 32.85 -7.37 -42.67
C LEU A 279 34.33 -6.99 -42.76
N ARG A 280 35.14 -7.35 -41.75
CA ARG A 280 36.58 -7.07 -41.77
C ARG A 280 37.30 -7.84 -42.89
N ASP A 281 36.99 -9.13 -43.07
CA ASP A 281 37.53 -9.96 -44.16
C ASP A 281 37.10 -9.52 -45.57
N LYS A 282 36.11 -8.63 -45.71
CA LYS A 282 35.62 -8.15 -47.02
C LYS A 282 36.23 -6.79 -47.42
N PHE A 283 36.85 -6.09 -46.48
CA PHE A 283 37.42 -4.75 -46.67
C PHE A 283 38.94 -4.69 -46.44
N ASP A 284 39.56 -5.79 -46.01
CA ASP A 284 41.00 -6.06 -46.10
C ASP A 284 41.32 -6.89 -47.37
#